data_AF-A0A7G8H9Z7-F1
#
_entry.id   AF-A0A7G8H9Z7-F1
#
_cell.length_a   1.000
_cell.length_b   1.000
_cell.length_c   1.000
_cell.angle_alpha   90.00
_cell.angle_beta   90.00
_cell.angle_gamma   90.00
#
_symmetry.space_group_name_H-M   'P 1'
#
loop_
_entity.id
_entity.type
_entity.pdbx_description
1 polymer ?
#
loop_
_entity_poly.entity_id
_entity_poly.type
_entity_poly.pdbx_seq_one_letter_code
_entity_poly.pdbx_strand_id
1 'polypeptide(L)' 'MNGQRIVLTVPSDRVVAERVMRHIKRRMEEDDWRPYTCKADALRAWRRLGGIRAQILHALNLV' A
#
# COMPACT_ATOMS: atom_id res chain seq x y z
N MET A 1 -6.64 0.30 10.93
CA MET A 1 -6.33 -1.13 10.73
C MET A 1 -5.05 -1.42 11.49
N ASN A 2 -4.95 -2.55 12.21
CA ASN A 2 -3.79 -2.88 13.08
C ASN A 2 -3.36 -1.74 14.03
N GLY A 3 -4.31 -0.94 14.53
CA GLY A 3 -4.01 0.24 15.37
C GLY A 3 -3.48 1.47 14.62
N GLN A 4 -3.14 1.34 13.33
CA GLN A 4 -2.69 2.45 12.50
C GLN A 4 -3.84 3.12 11.75
N ARG A 5 -3.79 4.47 11.72
CA ARG A 5 -4.79 5.34 11.09
C ARG A 5 -4.29 5.78 9.73
N ILE A 6 -5.13 5.62 8.70
CA ILE A 6 -4.93 6.24 7.40
C ILE A 6 -5.61 7.62 7.48
N VAL A 7 -4.83 8.68 7.32
CA VAL A 7 -5.28 10.06 7.22
C VAL A 7 -5.76 10.30 5.80
N LEU A 8 -7.06 10.58 5.67
CA LEU A 8 -7.71 10.97 4.42
C LEU A 8 -7.83 12.49 4.39
N THR A 9 -7.50 13.10 3.25
CA THR A 9 -7.57 14.57 3.08
C THR A 9 -8.95 14.98 2.58
N VAL A 10 -9.55 14.15 1.72
CA VAL A 10 -10.90 14.33 1.17
C VAL A 10 -11.70 13.02 1.20
N PRO A 11 -13.05 13.05 1.20
CA PRO A 11 -13.87 11.84 1.25
C PRO A 11 -13.59 10.84 0.11
N SER A 12 -13.24 11.32 -1.09
CA SER A 12 -12.89 10.47 -2.24
C SER A 12 -11.60 9.67 -2.02
N ASP A 13 -10.71 10.11 -1.12
CA ASP A 13 -9.48 9.39 -0.78
C ASP A 13 -9.78 8.01 -0.17
N ARG A 14 -10.96 7.82 0.42
CA ARG A 14 -11.37 6.51 0.95
C ARG A 14 -11.41 5.45 -0.14
N VAL A 15 -12.05 5.74 -1.27
CA VAL A 15 -12.18 4.81 -2.40
C VAL A 15 -10.80 4.51 -3.00
N VAL A 16 -9.94 5.52 -3.05
CA VAL A 16 -8.55 5.38 -3.49
C VAL A 16 -7.78 4.47 -2.52
N ALA A 17 -7.91 4.70 -1.21
CA ALA A 17 -7.24 3.92 -0.19
C ALA A 17 -7.66 2.44 -0.22
N GLU A 18 -8.97 2.18 -0.34
CA GLU A 18 -9.51 0.82 -0.46
C GLU A 18 -8.99 0.11 -1.73
N ARG A 19 -8.92 0.83 -2.87
CA ARG A 19 -8.37 0.29 -4.12
C ARG A 19 -6.89 -0.05 -4.00
N VAL A 20 -6.09 0.86 -3.43
CA VAL A 20 -4.65 0.65 -3.23
C VAL A 20 -4.41 -0.50 -2.27
N MET A 21 -5.18 -0.59 -1.18
CA MET A 21 -5.08 -1.71 -0.24
C MET A 21 -5.39 -3.04 -0.91
N ARG A 22 -6.49 -3.12 -1.68
CA ARG A 22 -6.87 -4.34 -2.41
C ARG A 22 -5.77 -4.75 -3.40
N HIS A 23 -5.21 -3.77 -4.12
CA HIS A 23 -4.11 -4.02 -5.04
C HIS A 23 -2.90 -4.62 -4.33
N ILE A 24 -2.44 -4.01 -3.23
CA ILE A 24 -1.27 -4.51 -2.48
C ILE A 24 -1.52 -5.91 -1.93
N LYS A 25 -2.69 -6.17 -1.33
CA LYS A 25 -3.04 -7.50 -0.81
C LYS A 25 -3.03 -8.56 -1.91
N ARG A 26 -3.67 -8.30 -3.05
CA ARG A 26 -3.66 -9.22 -4.19
C ARG A 26 -2.24 -9.56 -4.64
N ARG A 27 -1.36 -8.56 -4.72
CA ARG A 27 0.04 -8.76 -5.13
C ARG A 27 0.82 -9.62 -4.12
N MET A 28 0.51 -9.50 -2.83
CA MET A 28 1.06 -10.39 -1.80
C MET A 28 0.52 -11.82 -1.91
N GLU A 29 -0.78 -11.98 -2.17
CA GLU A 29 -1.44 -13.28 -2.31
C GLU A 29 -0.96 -14.04 -3.56
N GLU A 30 -0.82 -13.34 -4.68
CA GLU A 30 -0.35 -13.89 -5.96
C GLU A 30 1.18 -14.02 -6.04
N ASP A 31 1.91 -13.53 -5.04
CA ASP A 31 3.38 -13.35 -5.06
C ASP A 31 3.89 -12.63 -6.33
N ASP A 32 3.07 -11.74 -6.90
CA ASP A 32 3.41 -11.00 -8.10
C ASP A 32 4.10 -9.69 -7.72
N TRP A 33 5.36 -9.52 -8.14
CA TRP A 33 6.15 -8.31 -7.85
C TRP A 33 6.53 -7.51 -9.09
N ARG A 34 6.11 -7.92 -10.28
CA ARG A 34 6.43 -7.21 -11.54
C ARG A 34 5.98 -5.73 -11.55
N PRO A 35 6.76 -4.81 -12.13
CA PRO A 35 8.01 -5.04 -12.86
C PRO A 35 9.24 -5.15 -11.94
N TYR A 36 9.07 -5.13 -10.62
CA TYR A 36 10.17 -5.24 -9.67
C TYR A 36 10.66 -6.69 -9.58
N THR A 37 11.96 -6.83 -9.29
CA THR A 37 12.62 -8.14 -9.15
C THR A 37 12.10 -8.92 -7.93
N CYS A 38 11.71 -8.22 -6.86
CA CYS A 38 11.22 -8.86 -5.64
C CYS A 38 10.27 -7.96 -4.83
N LYS A 39 9.64 -8.56 -3.82
CA LYS A 39 8.78 -7.87 -2.84
C LYS A 39 9.45 -6.66 -2.21
N ALA A 40 10.70 -6.79 -1.78
CA ALA A 40 11.41 -5.72 -1.07
C ALA A 40 11.58 -4.47 -1.96
N ASP A 41 11.90 -4.67 -3.24
CA ASP A 41 12.04 -3.58 -4.21
C ASP A 41 10.69 -2.91 -4.49
N ALA A 42 9.63 -3.70 -4.66
CA ALA A 42 8.28 -3.19 -4.83
C ALA A 42 7.84 -2.32 -3.64
N LEU A 43 7.99 -2.83 -2.41
CA LEU A 43 7.63 -2.10 -1.20
C LEU A 43 8.45 -0.82 -1.02
N ARG A 44 9.76 -0.86 -1.32
CA ARG A 44 10.62 0.33 -1.28
C ARG A 44 10.19 1.38 -2.30
N ALA A 45 9.90 0.98 -3.54
CA ALA A 45 9.44 1.88 -4.59
C ALA A 45 8.07 2.49 -4.23
N TRP A 46 7.13 1.67 -3.75
CA TRP A 46 5.81 2.11 -3.33
C TRP A 46 5.84 3.06 -2.13
N ARG A 47 6.73 2.84 -1.17
CA ARG A 47 6.93 3.73 -0.02
C ARG A 47 7.46 5.10 -0.44
N ARG A 48 8.39 5.16 -1.40
CA ARG A 48 8.97 6.43 -1.91
C ARG A 48 7.93 7.37 -2.51
N LEU A 49 6.80 6.84 -2.99
CA LEU A 49 5.70 7.67 -3.52
C LEU A 49 4.95 8.45 -2.44
N GLY A 50 5.12 8.09 -1.16
CA GLY A 50 4.48 8.78 -0.04
C GLY A 50 2.95 8.66 -0.02
N GLY A 51 2.31 9.60 0.67
CA GLY A 51 0.85 9.76 0.72
C GLY A 51 0.09 8.52 1.19
N ILE A 52 -1.12 8.34 0.65
CA ILE A 52 -2.04 7.24 0.99
C ILE A 52 -1.36 5.87 0.81
N ARG A 53 -0.53 5.70 -0.23
CA ARG A 53 0.16 4.43 -0.49
C ARG A 53 1.14 4.11 0.63
N ALA A 54 1.98 5.06 1.07
CA ALA A 54 2.90 4.84 2.19
C ALA A 54 2.15 4.55 3.50
N GLN A 55 1.05 5.27 3.78
CA GLN A 55 0.22 5.03 4.96
C GLN A 55 -0.40 3.62 4.95
N ILE A 56 -0.84 3.12 3.79
CA ILE A 56 -1.36 1.76 3.65
C ILE A 56 -0.27 0.72 3.89
N LEU A 57 0.95 0.95 3.39
CA LEU A 57 2.07 0.03 3.63
C LEU A 57 2.39 -0.08 5.12
N HIS A 58 2.42 1.05 5.83
CA HIS A 58 2.54 1.04 7.29
C HIS A 58 1.37 0.29 7.94
N ALA A 59 0.12 0.57 7.52
CA ALA A 59 -1.07 -0.04 8.13
C ALA A 59 -1.15 -1.56 7.94
N LEU A 60 -0.48 -2.08 6.90
CA LEU A 60 -0.32 -3.51 6.62
C LEU A 60 0.95 -4.10 7.27
N ASN A 61 1.71 -3.33 8.05
CA ASN A 61 3.01 -3.70 8.63
C ASN A 61 4.02 -4.19 7.60
N LEU A 62 4.06 -3.55 6.43
CA LEU A 62 4.98 -3.90 5.34
C LEU A 62 6.28 -3.08 5.34
N VAL A 63 6.28 -1.91 6.01
CA VAL A 63 7.41 -0.96 6.06
C VAL A 63 7.43 -0.10 7.33
#